data_AF-A0A344L8A6-F1
#
_entry.id   AF-A0A344L8A6-F1
#
_cell.length_a   1.000
_cell.length_b   1.000
_cell.length_c   1.000
_cell.angle_alpha   90.00
_cell.angle_beta   90.00
_cell.angle_gamma   90.00
#
_symmetry.space_group_name_H-M   'P 1'
#
loop_
_entity.id
_entity.type
_entity.pdbx_description
1 polymer ?
#
loop_
_entity_poly.entity_id
_entity_poly.type
_entity_poly.pdbx_seq_one_letter_code
_entity_poly.pdbx_strand_id
1 'polypeptide(L)'
;MNLTPSVLAQTCLVKSPDGDAMQGAVIVRNNQSSLYQANVSVSLFRPSGHQVLEDWDRPKSGVGAKSWSVCFGKTITYPGSTRAEGP
;
A
#
# COMPACT_ATOMS: atom_id res chain seq x y z
N MET A 1 12.03 -23.69 -12.70
CA MET A 1 10.86 -23.89 -11.83
C MET A 1 10.45 -22.52 -11.30
N ASN A 2 9.36 -21.93 -11.81
CA ASN A 2 8.88 -20.64 -11.30
C ASN A 2 8.08 -20.89 -10.03
N LEU A 3 8.64 -20.53 -8.88
CA LEU A 3 7.93 -20.56 -7.61
C LEU A 3 7.01 -19.34 -7.56
N THR A 4 5.71 -19.54 -7.79
CA THR A 4 4.74 -18.46 -7.56
C THR A 4 4.68 -18.20 -6.06
N PRO A 5 4.93 -16.97 -5.59
CA PRO A 5 4.89 -16.67 -4.17
C PRO A 5 3.48 -16.91 -3.61
N SER A 6 3.40 -17.44 -2.39
CA SER A 6 2.12 -17.75 -1.72
C SER A 6 1.32 -16.48 -1.43
N VAL A 7 2.01 -15.36 -1.18
CA VAL A 7 1.45 -14.01 -1.02
C VAL A 7 2.38 -13.01 -1.69
N LEU A 8 1.83 -12.01 -2.36
CA LEU A 8 2.56 -10.87 -2.91
C LEU A 8 1.97 -9.59 -2.33
N ALA A 9 2.83 -8.65 -1.92
CA ALA A 9 2.44 -7.30 -1.55
C ALA A 9 3.21 -6.31 -2.43
N GLN A 10 2.54 -5.24 -2.85
CA GLN A 10 3.15 -4.14 -3.58
C GLN A 10 2.59 -2.81 -3.09
N THR A 11 3.49 -1.89 -2.78
CA THR A 11 3.14 -0.52 -2.41
C THR A 11 3.15 0.38 -3.63
N CYS A 12 2.16 1.26 -3.74
CA CYS A 12 2.09 2.29 -4.76
C CYS A 12 1.61 3.62 -4.18
N LEU A 13 1.87 4.69 -4.92
CA LEU A 13 1.36 6.03 -4.66
C LEU A 13 0.28 6.34 -5.70
N VAL A 14 -0.88 6.76 -5.24
CA VAL A 14 -1.98 7.24 -6.08
C VAL A 14 -2.07 8.75 -5.92
N LYS A 15 -2.00 9.48 -7.03
CA LYS A 15 -2.14 10.95 -7.05
C LYS A 15 -3.49 11.33 -7.66
N SER A 16 -4.07 12.43 -7.18
CA SER A 16 -5.21 13.08 -7.82
C SER A 16 -4.81 13.58 -9.22
N PRO A 17 -5.79 13.79 -10.12
CA PRO A 17 -5.52 14.34 -11.45
C PRO A 17 -4.73 15.65 -11.42
N ASP A 18 -5.02 16.52 -10.46
CA ASP A 18 -4.35 17.83 -10.30
C ASP A 18 -2.99 17.74 -9.59
N GLY A 19 -2.62 16.57 -9.05
CA GLY A 19 -1.34 16.32 -8.40
C GLY A 19 -1.20 16.83 -6.96
N ASP A 20 -2.19 17.57 -6.45
CA ASP A 20 -2.15 18.21 -5.11
C ASP A 20 -2.56 17.27 -3.97
N ALA A 21 -3.27 16.19 -4.27
CA ALA A 21 -3.69 15.19 -3.30
C ALA A 21 -3.13 13.81 -3.65
N MET A 22 -2.81 13.02 -2.64
CA MET A 22 -2.28 11.68 -2.84
C MET A 22 -2.62 10.74 -1.70
N GLN A 23 -2.57 9.44 -2.00
CA GLN A 23 -2.75 8.34 -1.07
C GLN A 23 -1.67 7.29 -1.31
N GLY A 24 -1.10 6.77 -0.22
CA GLY A 24 -0.39 5.49 -0.28
C GLY A 24 -1.41 4.36 -0.46
N ALA A 25 -1.05 3.34 -1.21
CA ALA A 25 -1.86 2.13 -1.34
C ALA A 25 -0.98 0.89 -1.29
N VAL A 26 -1.49 -0.16 -0.64
CA VAL A 26 -0.87 -1.49 -0.65
C VAL A 26 -1.82 -2.46 -1.35
N ILE A 27 -1.29 -3.13 -2.36
CA ILE A 27 -1.97 -4.15 -3.15
C ILE A 27 -1.47 -5.50 -2.64
N VAL A 28 -2.38 -6.34 -2.14
CA VAL A 28 -2.04 -7.68 -1.65
C VAL A 28 -2.72 -8.74 -2.49
N ARG A 29 -1.93 -9.69 -3.02
CA ARG A 29 -2.40 -10.92 -3.65
C ARG A 29 -2.23 -12.08 -2.70
N ASN A 30 -3.32 -12.74 -2.38
CA ASN A 30 -3.29 -14.02 -1.71
C ASN A 30 -3.43 -15.15 -2.74
N ASN A 31 -2.35 -15.90 -2.97
CA ASN A 31 -2.37 -17.09 -3.83
C ASN A 31 -2.67 -18.38 -3.05
N GLN A 32 -2.93 -18.31 -1.75
CA GLN A 32 -3.30 -19.46 -0.93
C GLN A 32 -4.78 -19.85 -1.14
N SER A 33 -5.16 -21.04 -0.68
CA SER A 33 -6.53 -21.55 -0.68
C SER A 33 -7.35 -21.10 0.53
N SER A 34 -6.72 -20.45 1.52
CA SER A 34 -7.35 -19.93 2.74
C SER A 34 -7.23 -18.41 2.84
N LEU A 35 -7.96 -17.81 3.77
CA LEU A 35 -7.83 -16.39 4.12
C LEU A 35 -6.42 -16.10 4.62
N TYR A 36 -5.79 -15.05 4.09
CA TYR A 36 -4.51 -14.55 4.58
C TYR A 36 -4.74 -13.30 5.46
N GLN A 37 -4.24 -13.34 6.69
CA GLN A 37 -4.28 -12.17 7.58
C GLN A 37 -3.12 -11.24 7.23
N ALA A 38 -3.40 -10.22 6.43
CA ALA A 38 -2.43 -9.20 6.06
C ALA A 38 -2.46 -8.06 7.09
N ASN A 39 -1.31 -7.76 7.69
CA ASN A 39 -1.06 -6.49 8.33
C ASN A 39 -0.24 -5.65 7.35
N VAL A 40 -0.81 -4.56 6.85
CA VAL A 40 -0.16 -3.69 5.87
C VAL A 40 -0.14 -2.27 6.39
N SER A 41 1.02 -1.65 6.25
CA SER A 41 1.21 -0.23 6.48
C SER A 41 1.68 0.45 5.20
N VAL A 42 1.48 1.75 5.09
CA VAL A 42 2.12 2.54 4.04
C VAL A 42 2.60 3.84 4.63
N SER A 43 3.84 4.18 4.34
CA SER A 43 4.43 5.45 4.73
C SER A 43 4.72 6.27 3.48
N LEU A 44 4.29 7.53 3.51
CA LEU A 44 4.58 8.50 2.46
C LEU A 44 5.77 9.36 2.86
N PHE A 45 6.75 9.53 1.98
CA PHE A 45 7.97 10.28 2.26
C PHE A 45 8.19 11.40 1.27
N ARG A 46 8.78 12.49 1.76
CA ARG A 46 9.38 13.52 0.89
C ARG A 46 10.64 12.95 0.20
N PRO A 47 10.98 13.38 -1.02
CA PRO A 47 12.16 12.88 -1.73
C PRO A 47 13.47 13.32 -1.06
N SER A 48 13.43 14.47 -0.37
CA SER A 48 14.59 15.11 0.26
C SER A 48 14.93 14.59 1.66
N GLY A 49 14.23 13.58 2.20
CA GLY A 49 14.60 13.02 3.51
C GLY A 49 13.67 11.97 4.08
N HIS A 50 13.99 11.53 5.30
CA HIS A 50 13.27 10.52 6.10
C HIS A 50 11.98 11.05 6.74
N GLN A 51 11.46 12.20 6.33
CA GLN A 51 10.27 12.77 6.93
C GLN A 51 9.02 12.07 6.40
N VAL A 52 8.40 11.30 7.28
CA VAL A 52 7.10 10.66 7.05
C VAL A 52 6.03 11.76 6.98
N LEU A 53 5.34 11.82 5.85
CA LEU A 53 4.17 12.66 5.63
C LEU A 53 2.93 12.04 6.27
N GLU A 54 2.82 10.72 6.21
CA GLU A 54 1.72 9.95 6.79
C GLU A 54 2.14 8.50 6.97
N ASP A 55 1.65 7.88 8.04
CA ASP A 55 1.76 6.45 8.30
C ASP A 55 0.36 5.91 8.58
N TRP A 56 -0.02 4.86 7.85
CA TRP A 56 -1.35 4.28 7.91
C TRP A 56 -1.29 2.78 8.08
N ASP A 57 -1.89 2.29 9.17
CA ASP A 57 -2.15 0.87 9.40
C ASP A 57 -3.56 0.48 8.93
N ARG A 58 -3.66 -0.58 8.13
CA ARG A 58 -4.94 -1.09 7.64
C ARG A 58 -5.69 -1.90 8.70
N PRO A 59 -7.04 -1.80 8.79
CA PRO A 59 -7.84 -2.71 9.60
C PRO A 59 -7.67 -4.19 9.19
N LYS A 60 -7.49 -5.10 10.16
CA LYS A 60 -7.16 -6.53 9.99
C LYS A 60 -8.29 -7.39 9.39
N SER A 61 -8.88 -6.99 8.27
CA SER A 61 -9.97 -7.74 7.63
C SER A 61 -9.49 -8.88 6.71
N GLY A 62 -8.17 -9.12 6.63
CA GLY A 62 -7.57 -10.18 5.81
C GLY A 62 -7.73 -9.97 4.30
N VAL A 63 -7.22 -10.94 3.53
CA VAL A 63 -7.29 -11.03 2.07
C VAL A 63 -7.82 -12.42 1.72
N GLY A 64 -8.96 -12.48 1.04
CA GLY A 64 -9.63 -13.74 0.68
C GLY A 64 -8.73 -14.70 -0.11
N ALA A 65 -9.03 -15.99 -0.05
CA ALA A 65 -8.33 -17.00 -0.83
C ALA A 65 -8.36 -16.65 -2.34
N LYS A 66 -7.23 -16.84 -3.03
CA LYS A 66 -7.09 -16.59 -4.48
C LYS A 66 -7.54 -15.20 -4.95
N SER A 67 -7.53 -14.21 -4.08
CA SER A 67 -8.08 -12.88 -4.33
C SER A 67 -7.03 -11.77 -4.25
N TRP A 68 -7.44 -10.58 -4.67
CA TRP A 68 -6.70 -9.34 -4.49
C TRP A 68 -7.44 -8.46 -3.50
N SER A 69 -6.70 -7.66 -2.73
CA SER A 69 -7.25 -6.58 -1.94
C SER A 69 -6.36 -5.35 -2.08
N VAL A 70 -6.99 -4.18 -2.17
CA VAL A 70 -6.28 -2.89 -2.21
C VAL A 70 -6.65 -2.11 -0.96
N CYS A 71 -5.62 -1.61 -0.30
CA CYS A 71 -5.71 -0.94 0.99
C CYS A 71 -5.22 0.49 0.79
N PHE A 72 -6.13 1.46 0.80
CA PHE A 72 -5.82 2.88 0.62
C PHE A 72 -5.61 3.55 1.98
N GLY A 73 -4.49 4.24 2.11
CA GLY A 73 -4.20 5.11 3.25
C GLY A 73 -4.99 6.42 3.20
N LYS A 74 -4.65 7.34 4.11
CA LYS A 74 -5.32 8.64 4.15
C LYS A 74 -4.92 9.49 2.95
N THR A 75 -5.88 10.29 2.49
CA THR A 75 -5.58 11.35 1.52
C THR A 75 -4.82 12.46 2.23
N ILE A 76 -3.64 12.77 1.73
CA ILE A 76 -2.89 13.95 2.13
C ILE A 76 -2.89 14.98 1.01
N THR A 77 -2.89 16.25 1.37
CA THR A 77 -2.73 17.36 0.41
C THR A 77 -1.30 17.86 0.50
N TYR A 78 -0.53 17.65 -0.56
CA TYR A 78 0.87 18.09 -0.64
C TYR A 78 1.29 18.25 -2.11
N PRO A 79 1.56 19.47 -2.59
CA PRO A 79 1.85 19.74 -4.01
C PRO A 79 3.28 19.35 -4.45
N GLY A 80 3.93 18.41 -3.76
CA GLY A 80 5.32 18.04 -4.00
C GLY A 80 5.52 16.59 -4.43
N SER A 81 6.70 16.31 -5.01
CA SER A 81 7.18 14.95 -5.22
C SER A 81 7.13 14.17 -3.91
N THR A 82 6.74 12.90 -3.98
CA THR A 82 6.53 12.00 -2.83
C THR A 82 6.83 10.58 -3.28
N ARG A 83 7.29 9.73 -2.35
CA ARG A 83 7.43 8.28 -2.55
C ARG A 83 6.60 7.53 -1.52
N ALA A 84 6.10 6.36 -1.88
CA ALA A 84 5.41 5.46 -0.97
C ALA A 84 6.31 4.26 -0.66
N GLU A 85 6.41 3.89 0.61
CA GLU A 85 7.08 2.68 1.07
C GLU A 85 6.11 1.89 1.93
N GLY A 86 6.20 0.57 1.91
CA GLY A 86 5.39 -0.29 2.76
C GLY A 86 6.07 -1.63 3.02
N PRO A 87 5.45 -2.46 3.87
CA PRO A 87 5.91 -3.78 4.24
C PRO A 87 5.59 -4.86 3.19
#